data_AF-A0A0F5ZN78-F1
#
_entry.id   AF-A0A0F5ZN78-F1
#
_cell.length_a   1.000
_cell.length_b   1.000
_cell.length_c   1.000
_cell.angle_alpha   90.00
_cell.angle_beta   90.00
_cell.angle_gamma   90.00
#
_symmetry.space_group_name_H-M   'P 1'
#
loop_
_entity.id
_entity.type
_entity.pdbx_description
1 polymer ?
#
loop_
_entity_poly.entity_id
_entity_poly.type
_entity_poly.pdbx_seq_one_letter_code
_entity_poly.pdbx_strand_id
1 'polypeptide(L)'
;MPALPWLHPERANALLDALRERILIIDGAMGTMIQRHGLQEDDYRGERFAGGYDHSHGPGCDHGTPEGHDLKGNNDLLLLTRPQIVADIHTAYLEAGADLVETNTFNATSVSQADYHLEHLVYELNKAGAAVARTCCDAVAATTPGKPRFVIGVVGPTSRTASISPDVNDPGFRNTSFDELRDTYREAIEGLIDGGADTIMVETIFDTLNAKAALYALEEAFDARGARLPVM
;
A
#
# COMPACT_ATOMS: atom_id res chain seq x y z
N MET A 1 23.58 0.59 17.21
CA MET A 1 23.68 -0.79 16.69
C MET A 1 24.17 -0.71 15.25
N PRO A 2 24.90 -1.70 14.71
CA PRO A 2 25.19 -1.72 13.27
C PRO A 2 23.88 -1.73 12.49
N ALA A 3 23.87 -1.08 11.32
CA ALA A 3 22.70 -1.08 10.45
C ALA A 3 22.32 -2.53 10.06
N LEU A 4 21.04 -2.86 10.10
CA LEU A 4 20.53 -4.15 9.66
C LEU A 4 20.91 -4.40 8.18
N PRO A 5 21.19 -5.67 7.80
CA PRO A 5 21.45 -6.01 6.40
C PRO A 5 20.21 -5.79 5.53
N TRP A 6 20.42 -5.64 4.21
CA TRP A 6 19.31 -5.63 3.26
C TRP A 6 18.60 -6.99 3.23
N LEU A 7 17.27 -6.99 3.25
CA LEU A 7 16.45 -8.21 3.12
C LEU A 7 16.68 -8.89 1.77
N HIS A 8 16.85 -8.10 0.71
CA HIS A 8 17.20 -8.57 -0.63
C HIS A 8 18.41 -7.78 -1.15
N PRO A 9 19.64 -8.18 -0.78
CA PRO A 9 20.84 -7.41 -1.09
C PRO A 9 21.03 -7.12 -2.57
N GLU A 10 20.74 -8.08 -3.46
CA GLU A 10 20.88 -7.88 -4.91
C GLU A 10 19.91 -6.81 -5.44
N ARG A 11 18.64 -6.85 -5.03
CA ARG A 11 17.62 -5.87 -5.45
C ARG A 11 17.90 -4.48 -4.88
N ALA A 12 18.27 -4.41 -3.60
CA ALA A 12 18.61 -3.15 -2.95
C ALA A 12 19.85 -2.50 -3.58
N ASN A 13 20.91 -3.29 -3.84
CA ASN A 13 22.12 -2.76 -4.50
C ASN A 13 21.82 -2.33 -5.93
N ALA A 14 21.03 -3.10 -6.70
CA ALA A 14 20.63 -2.70 -8.04
C ALA A 14 19.88 -1.35 -8.07
N LEU A 15 18.99 -1.10 -7.10
CA LEU A 15 18.32 0.20 -6.97
C LEU A 15 19.32 1.31 -6.65
N LEU A 16 20.19 1.10 -5.64
CA LEU A 16 21.19 2.10 -5.22
C LEU A 16 22.21 2.41 -6.32
N ASP A 17 22.62 1.41 -7.09
CA ASP A 17 23.54 1.58 -8.22
C ASP A 17 22.86 2.35 -9.36
N ALA A 18 21.62 2.00 -9.71
CA ALA A 18 20.86 2.73 -10.72
C ALA A 18 20.65 4.21 -10.35
N LEU A 19 20.39 4.51 -9.07
CA LEU A 19 20.29 5.88 -8.54
C LEU A 19 21.61 6.67 -8.63
N ARG A 20 22.77 6.01 -8.59
CA ARG A 20 24.09 6.66 -8.76
C ARG A 20 24.38 7.00 -10.21
N GLU A 21 23.85 6.20 -11.13
CA GLU A 21 24.16 6.31 -12.56
C GLU A 21 23.23 7.24 -13.32
N ARG A 22 21.95 7.30 -12.93
CA ARG A 22 20.93 8.07 -13.66
C ARG A 22 19.73 8.44 -12.79
N ILE A 23 18.93 9.37 -13.32
CA ILE A 23 17.60 9.65 -12.76
C ILE A 23 16.69 8.46 -13.02
N LEU A 24 16.00 8.01 -11.97
CA LEU A 24 14.94 7.00 -12.07
C LEU A 24 13.58 7.67 -12.11
N ILE A 25 12.67 7.09 -12.88
CA ILE A 25 11.32 7.61 -13.07
C ILE A 25 10.33 6.77 -12.25
N ILE A 26 9.59 7.41 -11.35
CA ILE A 26 8.43 6.82 -10.68
C ILE A 26 7.23 6.95 -11.63
N ASP A 27 6.28 6.03 -11.52
CA ASP A 27 5.06 6.03 -12.33
C ASP A 27 4.13 7.22 -12.02
N GLY A 28 2.92 7.17 -12.58
CA GLY A 28 1.91 8.22 -12.43
C GLY A 28 0.71 7.76 -11.62
N ALA A 29 -0.30 8.63 -11.55
CA ALA A 29 -1.48 8.42 -10.72
C ALA A 29 -2.29 7.15 -11.08
N MET A 30 -2.24 6.15 -10.20
CA MET A 30 -3.08 4.95 -10.23
C MET A 30 -4.58 5.28 -10.25
N GLY A 31 -5.03 6.14 -9.33
CA GLY A 31 -6.45 6.49 -9.20
C GLY A 31 -7.05 7.12 -10.47
N THR A 32 -6.30 7.99 -11.16
CA THR A 32 -6.75 8.60 -12.42
C THR A 32 -6.86 7.56 -13.54
N MET A 33 -5.98 6.56 -13.55
CA MET A 33 -6.04 5.48 -14.52
C MET A 33 -7.25 4.57 -14.24
N ILE A 34 -7.50 4.20 -12.98
CA ILE A 34 -8.68 3.42 -12.57
C ILE A 34 -9.99 4.13 -12.96
N GLN A 35 -10.08 5.45 -12.76
CA GLN A 35 -11.28 6.23 -13.11
C GLN A 35 -11.69 6.10 -14.59
N ARG A 36 -10.73 5.89 -15.50
CA ARG A 36 -11.02 5.73 -16.95
C ARG A 36 -11.77 4.44 -17.28
N HIS A 37 -11.73 3.45 -16.39
CA HIS A 37 -12.45 2.19 -16.58
C HIS A 37 -13.95 2.31 -16.27
N GLY A 38 -14.41 3.41 -15.66
CA GLY A 38 -15.83 3.63 -15.40
C GLY A 38 -16.47 2.59 -14.47
N LEU A 39 -15.68 2.06 -13.53
CA LEU A 39 -16.09 0.97 -12.62
C LEU A 39 -17.31 1.34 -11.78
N GLN A 40 -18.18 0.36 -11.60
CA GLN A 40 -19.40 0.43 -10.79
C GLN A 40 -19.26 -0.43 -9.54
N GLU A 41 -20.21 -0.31 -8.61
CA GLU A 41 -20.22 -1.03 -7.33
C GLU A 41 -19.90 -2.52 -7.46
N ASP A 42 -20.55 -3.21 -8.40
CA ASP A 42 -20.34 -4.64 -8.65
C ASP A 42 -18.89 -4.98 -9.05
N ASP A 43 -18.16 -4.05 -9.68
CA ASP A 43 -16.76 -4.25 -10.03
C ASP A 43 -15.86 -4.24 -8.79
N TYR A 44 -16.17 -3.40 -7.79
CA TYR A 44 -15.43 -3.34 -6.52
C TYR A 44 -15.76 -4.54 -5.64
N ARG A 45 -17.03 -4.97 -5.62
CA ARG A 45 -17.50 -6.11 -4.82
C ARG A 45 -16.95 -7.44 -5.31
N GLY A 46 -16.90 -7.65 -6.62
CA GLY A 46 -16.55 -8.94 -7.20
C GLY A 46 -17.39 -10.08 -6.61
N GLU A 47 -16.81 -11.28 -6.54
CA GLU A 47 -17.51 -12.45 -5.98
C GLU A 47 -17.43 -12.49 -4.44
N ARG A 48 -16.24 -12.26 -3.88
CA ARG A 48 -15.97 -12.35 -2.43
C ARG A 48 -16.76 -11.34 -1.60
N PHE A 49 -17.08 -10.17 -2.17
CA PHE A 49 -17.77 -9.10 -1.47
C PHE A 49 -19.12 -8.74 -2.08
N ALA A 50 -19.75 -9.67 -2.83
CA ALA A 50 -21.02 -9.44 -3.50
C ALA A 50 -22.13 -8.88 -2.57
N GLY A 51 -22.07 -9.23 -1.28
CA GLY A 51 -23.00 -8.77 -0.25
C GLY A 51 -22.66 -7.40 0.36
N GLY A 52 -21.59 -6.73 -0.06
CA GLY A 52 -21.06 -5.52 0.59
C GLY A 52 -20.29 -5.80 1.89
N TYR A 53 -19.81 -7.03 2.08
CA TYR A 53 -18.95 -7.48 3.19
C TYR A 53 -18.16 -8.71 2.75
N ASP A 54 -17.12 -9.08 3.49
CA ASP A 54 -16.30 -10.24 3.18
C ASP A 54 -16.99 -11.57 3.51
N HIS A 55 -17.45 -12.31 2.49
CA HIS A 55 -18.09 -13.63 2.66
C HIS A 55 -17.15 -14.73 3.15
N SER A 56 -15.83 -14.48 3.20
CA SER A 56 -14.86 -15.42 3.77
C SER A 56 -14.98 -15.52 5.29
N HIS A 57 -15.62 -14.54 5.91
CA HIS A 57 -15.99 -14.54 7.32
C HIS A 57 -17.51 -14.71 7.45
N GLY A 58 -17.94 -15.69 8.25
CA GLY A 58 -19.35 -16.08 8.31
C GLY A 58 -20.29 -14.97 8.84
N PRO A 59 -21.60 -15.06 8.56
CA PRO A 59 -22.58 -14.10 9.06
C PRO A 59 -22.54 -14.03 10.60
N GLY A 60 -22.18 -12.87 11.15
CA GLY A 60 -22.06 -12.64 12.61
C GLY A 60 -20.71 -12.11 13.08
N CYS A 61 -19.74 -11.89 12.19
CA CYS A 61 -18.55 -11.10 12.48
C CYS A 61 -18.83 -9.59 12.31
N ASP A 62 -18.14 -8.71 13.05
CA ASP A 62 -18.37 -7.24 13.11
C ASP A 62 -18.32 -6.50 11.75
N HIS A 63 -17.87 -7.19 10.70
CA HIS A 63 -17.64 -6.69 9.35
C HIS A 63 -18.83 -6.91 8.38
N GLY A 64 -19.93 -7.54 8.83
CA GLY A 64 -21.07 -7.87 7.97
C GLY A 64 -22.40 -7.42 8.55
N THR A 65 -22.95 -6.31 8.05
CA THR A 65 -24.36 -5.96 8.28
C THR A 65 -25.26 -6.70 7.29
N PRO A 66 -26.53 -7.00 7.63
CA PRO A 66 -27.47 -7.62 6.69
C PRO A 66 -27.70 -6.80 5.40
N GLU A 67 -27.41 -5.50 5.46
CA GLU A 67 -27.63 -4.52 4.40
C GLU A 67 -26.38 -4.34 3.51
N GLY A 68 -25.20 -4.75 3.99
CA GLY A 68 -23.92 -4.56 3.30
C GLY A 68 -23.45 -3.09 3.29
N HIS A 69 -22.21 -2.87 2.90
CA HIS A 69 -21.61 -1.54 2.74
C HIS A 69 -21.29 -1.27 1.27
N ASP A 70 -21.35 0.01 0.88
CA ASP A 70 -20.90 0.45 -0.44
C ASP A 70 -19.37 0.38 -0.49
N LEU A 71 -18.82 -0.35 -1.47
CA LEU A 71 -17.38 -0.55 -1.64
C LEU A 71 -16.79 0.25 -2.81
N LYS A 72 -17.64 0.89 -3.62
CA LYS A 72 -17.19 1.76 -4.72
C LYS A 72 -16.34 2.91 -4.19
N GLY A 73 -15.17 3.07 -4.80
CA GLY A 73 -14.16 4.06 -4.41
C GLY A 73 -13.03 3.49 -3.56
N ASN A 74 -13.18 2.29 -3.02
CA ASN A 74 -12.08 1.56 -2.39
C ASN A 74 -11.17 0.96 -3.48
N ASN A 75 -10.33 1.80 -4.09
CA ASN A 75 -9.45 1.38 -5.18
C ASN A 75 -8.50 0.26 -4.76
N ASP A 76 -8.06 0.25 -3.51
CA ASP A 76 -7.17 -0.77 -2.94
C ASP A 76 -7.82 -2.17 -3.01
N LEU A 77 -9.14 -2.26 -2.82
CA LEU A 77 -9.89 -3.53 -2.91
C LEU A 77 -9.82 -4.19 -4.29
N LEU A 78 -9.57 -3.41 -5.35
CA LEU A 78 -9.41 -3.95 -6.71
C LEU A 78 -8.22 -4.91 -6.83
N LEU A 79 -7.26 -4.88 -5.88
CA LEU A 79 -6.20 -5.88 -5.79
C LEU A 79 -6.72 -7.29 -5.55
N LEU A 80 -7.90 -7.44 -4.93
CA LEU A 80 -8.53 -8.72 -4.65
C LEU A 80 -9.63 -9.05 -5.65
N THR A 81 -10.36 -8.03 -6.13
CA THR A 81 -11.56 -8.25 -6.96
C THR A 81 -11.31 -8.08 -8.45
N ARG A 82 -10.37 -7.22 -8.86
CA ARG A 82 -10.00 -6.95 -10.26
C ARG A 82 -8.49 -6.74 -10.43
N PRO A 83 -7.63 -7.69 -9.98
CA PRO A 83 -6.18 -7.49 -9.98
C PRO A 83 -5.61 -7.22 -11.38
N GLN A 84 -6.25 -7.75 -12.42
CA GLN A 84 -5.82 -7.52 -13.81
C GLN A 84 -5.87 -6.04 -14.21
N ILE A 85 -6.86 -5.27 -13.74
CA ILE A 85 -6.94 -3.83 -14.05
C ILE A 85 -5.73 -3.10 -13.47
N VAL A 86 -5.37 -3.42 -12.22
CA VAL A 86 -4.20 -2.83 -11.54
C VAL A 86 -2.91 -3.25 -12.25
N ALA A 87 -2.80 -4.52 -12.62
CA ALA A 87 -1.65 -5.05 -13.36
C ALA A 87 -1.47 -4.40 -14.74
N ASP A 88 -2.56 -4.17 -15.47
CA ASP A 88 -2.55 -3.50 -16.77
C ASP A 88 -2.05 -2.06 -16.63
N ILE A 89 -2.46 -1.35 -15.57
CA ILE A 89 -2.01 0.03 -15.29
C ILE A 89 -0.51 0.06 -14.96
N HIS A 90 -0.02 -0.83 -14.07
CA HIS A 90 1.42 -0.92 -13.80
C HIS A 90 2.21 -1.21 -15.07
N THR A 91 1.75 -2.19 -15.86
CA THR A 91 2.41 -2.56 -17.12
C THR A 91 2.47 -1.38 -18.08
N ALA A 92 1.38 -0.61 -18.22
CA ALA A 92 1.35 0.57 -19.07
C ALA A 92 2.38 1.64 -18.63
N TYR A 93 2.54 1.88 -17.32
CA TYR A 93 3.57 2.80 -16.83
C TYR A 93 5.00 2.28 -17.04
N LEU A 94 5.23 0.98 -16.79
CA LEU A 94 6.52 0.33 -16.99
C LEU A 94 6.95 0.36 -18.47
N GLU A 95 6.02 0.12 -19.38
CA GLU A 95 6.21 0.20 -20.85
C GLU A 95 6.41 1.64 -21.32
N ALA A 96 5.73 2.61 -20.69
CA ALA A 96 5.94 4.04 -20.94
C ALA A 96 7.32 4.54 -20.44
N GLY A 97 8.03 3.73 -19.64
CA GLY A 97 9.41 3.97 -19.27
C GLY A 97 9.64 4.19 -17.78
N ALA A 98 8.63 4.04 -16.92
CA ALA A 98 8.82 4.05 -15.47
C ALA A 98 9.85 3.00 -15.04
N ASP A 99 10.70 3.37 -14.10
CA ASP A 99 11.69 2.51 -13.46
C ASP A 99 11.14 1.90 -12.17
N LEU A 100 10.31 2.66 -11.46
CA LEU A 100 9.62 2.24 -10.26
C LEU A 100 8.11 2.39 -10.45
N VAL A 101 7.36 1.46 -9.88
CA VAL A 101 5.90 1.57 -9.76
C VAL A 101 5.48 1.54 -8.30
N GLU A 102 4.57 2.43 -7.95
CA GLU A 102 3.91 2.50 -6.65
C GLU A 102 2.86 1.42 -6.51
N THR A 103 2.79 0.72 -5.38
CA THR A 103 1.70 -0.22 -5.12
C THR A 103 0.36 0.50 -4.99
N ASN A 104 -0.74 -0.12 -5.42
CA ASN A 104 -2.10 0.39 -5.22
C ASN A 104 -2.58 0.18 -3.77
N THR A 105 -1.87 0.76 -2.80
CA THR A 105 -2.04 0.51 -1.36
C THR A 105 -2.12 1.81 -0.55
N PHE A 106 -2.45 2.93 -1.19
CA PHE A 106 -2.52 4.24 -0.56
C PHE A 106 -3.46 4.29 0.65
N ASN A 107 -4.59 3.57 0.58
CA ASN A 107 -5.60 3.48 1.65
C ASN A 107 -5.67 2.09 2.28
N ALA A 108 -4.69 1.22 2.05
CA ALA A 108 -4.64 -0.12 2.64
C ALA A 108 -4.14 -0.04 4.09
N THR A 109 -4.87 0.67 4.94
CA THR A 109 -4.61 0.80 6.39
C THR A 109 -5.91 0.62 7.15
N SER A 110 -5.86 0.17 8.40
CA SER A 110 -7.08 -0.10 9.18
C SER A 110 -7.94 1.14 9.34
N VAL A 111 -7.32 2.32 9.51
CA VAL A 111 -8.01 3.61 9.59
C VAL A 111 -8.83 3.92 8.34
N SER A 112 -8.30 3.69 7.14
CA SER A 112 -9.01 3.96 5.88
C SER A 112 -9.99 2.85 5.51
N GLN A 113 -9.64 1.58 5.80
CA GLN A 113 -10.53 0.44 5.50
C GLN A 113 -11.74 0.38 6.43
N ALA A 114 -11.71 1.07 7.57
CA ALA A 114 -12.85 1.22 8.47
C ALA A 114 -14.06 1.91 7.79
N ASP A 115 -13.84 2.81 6.84
CA ASP A 115 -14.92 3.43 6.06
C ASP A 115 -15.69 2.40 5.20
N TYR A 116 -15.08 1.23 4.97
CA TYR A 116 -15.62 0.11 4.20
C TYR A 116 -15.89 -1.14 5.04
N HIS A 117 -15.61 -1.12 6.35
CA HIS A 117 -15.67 -2.28 7.26
C HIS A 117 -14.79 -3.45 6.80
N LEU A 118 -13.58 -3.16 6.30
CA LEU A 118 -12.62 -4.14 5.77
C LEU A 118 -11.26 -4.05 6.47
N GLU A 119 -11.21 -3.60 7.72
CA GLU A 119 -9.96 -3.42 8.49
C GLU A 119 -9.15 -4.72 8.58
N HIS A 120 -9.80 -5.88 8.62
CA HIS A 120 -9.15 -7.19 8.68
C HIS A 120 -8.39 -7.57 7.41
N LEU A 121 -8.57 -6.82 6.31
CA LEU A 121 -7.90 -7.06 5.03
C LEU A 121 -6.59 -6.31 4.85
N VAL A 122 -6.18 -5.47 5.81
CA VAL A 122 -5.01 -4.59 5.65
C VAL A 122 -3.77 -5.35 5.23
N TYR A 123 -3.40 -6.41 5.94
CA TYR A 123 -2.26 -7.24 5.55
C TYR A 123 -2.43 -7.85 4.15
N GLU A 124 -3.62 -8.39 3.85
CA GLU A 124 -3.91 -9.08 2.58
C GLU A 124 -3.82 -8.11 1.38
N LEU A 125 -4.42 -6.93 1.50
CA LEU A 125 -4.40 -5.87 0.49
C LEU A 125 -2.96 -5.43 0.20
N ASN A 126 -2.18 -5.14 1.24
CA ASN A 126 -0.80 -4.69 1.06
C ASN A 126 0.08 -5.76 0.40
N LYS A 127 -0.07 -7.01 0.83
CA LYS A 127 0.65 -8.14 0.23
C LYS A 127 0.27 -8.36 -1.22
N ALA A 128 -1.03 -8.33 -1.54
CA ALA A 128 -1.51 -8.45 -2.91
C ALA A 128 -1.01 -7.28 -3.78
N GLY A 129 -1.02 -6.06 -3.25
CA GLY A 129 -0.52 -4.86 -3.92
C GLY A 129 0.92 -4.97 -4.35
N ALA A 130 1.80 -5.32 -3.41
CA ALA A 130 3.22 -5.54 -3.70
C ALA A 130 3.44 -6.73 -4.65
N ALA A 131 2.69 -7.83 -4.51
CA ALA A 131 2.84 -9.01 -5.36
C ALA A 131 2.42 -8.77 -6.82
N VAL A 132 1.33 -8.02 -7.04
CA VAL A 132 0.86 -7.64 -8.38
C VAL A 132 1.92 -6.75 -9.05
N ALA A 133 2.36 -5.68 -8.37
CA ALA A 133 3.38 -4.78 -8.88
C ALA A 133 4.71 -5.53 -9.18
N ARG A 134 5.13 -6.45 -8.31
CA ARG A 134 6.34 -7.28 -8.49
C ARG A 134 6.25 -8.14 -9.73
N THR A 135 5.11 -8.80 -9.93
CA THR A 135 4.87 -9.64 -11.11
C THR A 135 4.98 -8.82 -12.40
N CYS A 136 4.39 -7.63 -12.44
CA CYS A 136 4.50 -6.70 -13.57
C CYS A 136 5.95 -6.26 -13.82
N CYS A 137 6.67 -5.87 -12.76
CA CYS A 137 8.06 -5.46 -12.85
C CYS A 137 8.96 -6.58 -13.38
N ASP A 138 8.78 -7.81 -12.90
CA ASP A 138 9.55 -8.98 -13.36
C ASP A 138 9.28 -9.30 -14.82
N ALA A 139 8.00 -9.27 -15.24
CA ALA A 139 7.61 -9.50 -16.62
C ALA A 139 8.24 -8.47 -17.58
N VAL A 140 8.21 -7.17 -17.24
CA VAL A 140 8.81 -6.12 -18.08
C VAL A 140 10.33 -6.09 -18.00
N ALA A 141 10.93 -6.41 -16.86
CA ALA A 141 12.39 -6.53 -16.74
C ALA A 141 12.92 -7.69 -17.60
N ALA A 142 12.19 -8.80 -17.70
CA ALA A 142 12.56 -9.93 -18.55
C ALA A 142 12.62 -9.57 -20.05
N THR A 143 11.79 -8.62 -20.51
CA THR A 143 11.82 -8.11 -21.89
C THR A 143 12.85 -6.99 -22.09
N THR A 144 13.33 -6.39 -21.00
CA THR A 144 14.35 -5.31 -21.02
C THR A 144 15.52 -5.59 -20.04
N PRO A 145 16.35 -6.63 -20.24
CA PRO A 145 17.30 -7.12 -19.22
C PRO A 145 18.33 -6.11 -18.69
N GLY A 146 18.62 -5.04 -19.45
CA GLY A 146 19.54 -3.97 -19.04
C GLY A 146 18.88 -2.85 -18.21
N LYS A 147 17.57 -2.94 -17.95
CA LYS A 147 16.82 -1.94 -17.20
C LYS A 147 16.01 -2.68 -16.14
N PRO A 148 16.47 -2.77 -14.88
CA PRO A 148 15.67 -3.35 -13.80
C PRO A 148 14.39 -2.51 -13.57
N ARG A 149 13.39 -3.12 -12.93
CA ARG A 149 12.15 -2.46 -12.49
C ARG A 149 11.93 -2.74 -11.02
N PHE A 150 11.52 -1.71 -10.30
CA PHE A 150 11.40 -1.75 -8.85
C PHE A 150 9.98 -1.49 -8.39
N VAL A 151 9.62 -2.08 -7.27
CA VAL A 151 8.33 -1.90 -6.61
C VAL A 151 8.52 -0.99 -5.40
N ILE A 152 7.77 0.10 -5.37
CA ILE A 152 7.65 0.97 -4.19
C ILE A 152 6.40 0.52 -3.43
N GLY A 153 6.61 -0.04 -2.24
CA GLY A 153 5.52 -0.27 -1.30
C GLY A 153 5.05 1.05 -0.71
N VAL A 154 3.85 1.47 -1.04
CA VAL A 154 3.25 2.74 -0.62
C VAL A 154 2.58 2.60 0.73
N VAL A 155 2.97 3.50 1.65
CA VAL A 155 2.28 3.75 2.92
C VAL A 155 1.71 5.17 2.86
N GLY A 156 0.40 5.27 2.64
CA GLY A 156 -0.32 6.54 2.64
C GLY A 156 -0.53 7.12 4.05
N PRO A 157 -1.01 8.36 4.17
CA PRO A 157 -0.95 9.13 5.43
C PRO A 157 -2.14 8.90 6.39
N THR A 158 -3.09 8.03 6.02
CA THR A 158 -4.42 7.83 6.66
C THR A 158 -5.32 9.08 6.65
N SER A 159 -6.57 8.95 7.11
CA SER A 159 -7.52 10.06 7.25
C SER A 159 -7.46 10.78 8.61
N ARG A 160 -6.67 10.28 9.57
CA ARG A 160 -6.59 10.83 10.94
C ARG A 160 -5.31 11.63 11.17
N THR A 161 -5.34 12.56 12.11
CA THR A 161 -4.19 13.41 12.49
C THR A 161 -3.83 13.22 13.95
N ALA A 162 -2.57 12.90 14.23
CA ALA A 162 -2.07 12.85 15.61
C ALA A 162 -1.60 14.23 16.12
N SER A 163 -1.22 15.15 15.23
CA SER A 163 -0.71 16.48 15.63
C SER A 163 -1.78 17.56 15.69
N ILE A 164 -2.83 17.44 14.87
CA ILE A 164 -3.91 18.43 14.73
C ILE A 164 -5.21 17.89 15.33
N SER A 165 -5.94 18.71 16.09
CA SER A 165 -7.28 18.35 16.55
C SER A 165 -8.27 18.45 15.40
N PRO A 166 -9.14 17.45 15.18
CA PRO A 166 -10.25 17.56 14.24
C PRO A 166 -11.43 18.38 14.80
N ASP A 167 -11.46 18.68 16.10
CA ASP A 167 -12.48 19.53 16.72
C ASP A 167 -11.93 20.95 16.93
N VAL A 168 -12.50 21.90 16.18
CA VAL A 168 -12.13 23.32 16.26
C VAL A 168 -12.41 23.95 17.62
N ASN A 169 -13.30 23.36 18.43
CA ASN A 169 -13.66 23.85 19.76
C ASN A 169 -12.81 23.23 20.87
N ASP A 170 -12.11 22.13 20.59
CA ASP A 170 -11.20 21.47 21.52
C ASP A 170 -9.81 21.25 20.87
N PRO A 171 -8.87 22.21 21.02
CA PRO A 171 -7.53 22.07 20.44
C PRO A 171 -6.69 20.93 21.07
N GLY A 172 -7.10 20.42 22.24
CA GLY A 172 -6.45 19.30 22.92
C GLY A 172 -6.92 17.93 22.45
N PHE A 173 -8.10 17.84 21.83
CA PHE A 173 -8.67 16.58 21.36
C PHE A 173 -7.82 15.93 20.25
N ARG A 174 -7.74 14.61 20.25
CA ARG A 174 -7.11 13.78 19.20
C ARG A 174 -8.01 12.59 18.91
N ASN A 175 -8.24 12.29 17.64
CA ASN A 175 -9.03 11.14 17.20
C ASN A 175 -8.18 9.90 16.90
N THR A 176 -6.87 9.98 17.15
CA THR A 176 -5.95 8.86 17.14
C THR A 176 -4.76 9.11 18.06
N SER A 177 -3.97 8.06 18.33
CA SER A 177 -2.72 8.14 19.09
C SER A 177 -1.51 7.70 18.27
N PHE A 178 -0.31 7.98 18.77
CA PHE A 178 0.92 7.50 18.13
C PHE A 178 0.98 5.97 18.08
N ASP A 179 0.57 5.29 19.15
CA ASP A 179 0.59 3.82 19.22
C ASP A 179 -0.42 3.20 18.24
N GLU A 180 -1.63 3.76 18.13
CA GLU A 180 -2.62 3.32 17.15
C GLU A 180 -2.12 3.46 15.70
N LEU A 181 -1.51 4.61 15.38
CA LEU A 181 -0.93 4.84 14.06
C LEU A 181 0.24 3.89 13.80
N ARG A 182 1.13 3.69 14.78
CA ARG A 182 2.23 2.71 14.67
C ARG A 182 1.68 1.33 14.33
N ASP A 183 0.69 0.83 15.07
CA ASP A 183 0.13 -0.50 14.86
C ASP A 183 -0.54 -0.60 13.48
N THR A 184 -1.29 0.44 13.09
CA THR A 184 -1.92 0.57 11.77
C THR A 184 -0.90 0.49 10.63
N TYR A 185 0.19 1.25 10.72
CA TYR A 185 1.23 1.24 9.69
C TYR A 185 1.99 -0.08 9.70
N ARG A 186 2.25 -0.64 10.87
CA ARG A 186 3.03 -1.87 11.03
C ARG A 186 2.41 -3.03 10.25
N GLU A 187 1.09 -3.21 10.36
CA GLU A 187 0.37 -4.26 9.64
C GLU A 187 0.50 -4.10 8.11
N ALA A 188 0.32 -2.88 7.60
CA ALA A 188 0.47 -2.57 6.18
C ALA A 188 1.90 -2.84 5.68
N ILE A 189 2.91 -2.36 6.42
CA ILE A 189 4.33 -2.55 6.12
C ILE A 189 4.69 -4.03 6.05
N GLU A 190 4.20 -4.85 6.98
CA GLU A 190 4.46 -6.29 6.96
C GLU A 190 3.89 -6.95 5.69
N GLY A 191 2.67 -6.56 5.28
CA GLY A 191 2.08 -7.01 4.03
C GLY A 191 2.93 -6.60 2.82
N LEU A 192 3.36 -5.33 2.74
CA LEU A 192 4.18 -4.82 1.63
C LEU A 192 5.52 -5.54 1.50
N ILE A 193 6.21 -5.78 2.62
CA ILE A 193 7.47 -6.51 2.66
C ILE A 193 7.26 -7.95 2.18
N ASP A 194 6.24 -8.63 2.71
CA ASP A 194 5.95 -10.03 2.36
C ASP A 194 5.42 -10.20 0.92
N GLY A 195 4.82 -9.16 0.36
CA GLY A 195 4.38 -9.12 -1.04
C GLY A 195 5.51 -8.82 -2.02
N GLY A 196 6.70 -8.45 -1.53
CA GLY A 196 7.92 -8.37 -2.33
C GLY A 196 8.29 -6.95 -2.80
N ALA A 197 7.85 -5.91 -2.10
CA ALA A 197 8.33 -4.54 -2.32
C ALA A 197 9.87 -4.45 -2.26
N ASP A 198 10.47 -3.59 -3.08
CA ASP A 198 11.93 -3.36 -3.08
C ASP A 198 12.33 -2.22 -2.15
N THR A 199 11.43 -1.25 -1.96
CA THR A 199 11.58 -0.09 -1.08
C THR A 199 10.21 0.26 -0.51
N ILE A 200 10.18 0.89 0.66
CA ILE A 200 8.94 1.43 1.24
C ILE A 200 8.98 2.95 1.16
N MET A 201 7.86 3.56 0.76
CA MET A 201 7.72 5.01 0.71
C MET A 201 6.60 5.47 1.65
N VAL A 202 6.94 6.36 2.58
CA VAL A 202 5.94 7.05 3.41
C VAL A 202 5.57 8.34 2.67
N GLU A 203 4.43 8.33 2.00
CA GLU A 203 4.10 9.38 1.05
C GLU A 203 2.94 10.28 1.48
N THR A 204 2.75 11.38 0.75
CA THR A 204 1.66 12.34 0.96
C THR A 204 1.53 12.79 2.42
N ILE A 205 2.68 13.01 3.07
CA ILE A 205 2.77 13.37 4.49
C ILE A 205 2.17 14.76 4.71
N PHE A 206 0.98 14.81 5.31
CA PHE A 206 0.35 16.06 5.76
C PHE A 206 0.45 16.29 7.28
N ASP A 207 0.77 15.23 8.04
CA ASP A 207 1.02 15.27 9.48
C ASP A 207 2.37 14.58 9.80
N THR A 208 3.35 15.34 10.28
CA THR A 208 4.70 14.82 10.57
C THR A 208 4.70 13.82 11.74
N LEU A 209 3.74 13.89 12.68
CA LEU A 209 3.64 12.92 13.76
C LEU A 209 3.16 11.56 13.23
N ASN A 210 2.27 11.55 12.24
CA ASN A 210 1.89 10.34 11.51
C ASN A 210 3.10 9.72 10.80
N ALA A 211 3.88 10.53 10.08
CA ALA A 211 5.09 10.04 9.40
C ALA A 211 6.11 9.45 10.38
N LYS A 212 6.27 10.05 11.56
CA LYS A 212 7.12 9.47 12.62
C LYS A 212 6.60 8.13 13.12
N ALA A 213 5.28 7.97 13.27
CA ALA A 213 4.69 6.69 13.64
C ALA A 213 4.93 5.62 12.56
N ALA A 214 4.79 5.98 11.28
CA ALA A 214 5.09 5.09 10.15
C ALA A 214 6.57 4.67 10.11
N LEU A 215 7.50 5.63 10.27
CA LEU A 215 8.94 5.34 10.32
C LEU A 215 9.32 4.49 11.53
N TYR A 216 8.66 4.70 12.67
CA TYR A 216 8.86 3.87 13.86
C TYR A 216 8.39 2.43 13.62
N ALA A 217 7.19 2.27 13.07
CA ALA A 217 6.64 0.96 12.69
C ALA A 217 7.54 0.24 11.67
N LEU A 218 8.12 0.97 10.70
CA LEU A 218 9.08 0.44 9.73
C LEU A 218 10.32 -0.13 10.41
N GLU A 219 10.95 0.63 11.30
CA GLU A 219 12.16 0.17 11.99
C GLU A 219 11.86 -1.00 12.92
N GLU A 220 10.72 -1.01 13.62
CA GLU A 220 10.31 -2.20 14.39
C GLU A 220 10.09 -3.43 13.48
N ALA A 221 9.58 -3.23 12.25
CA ALA A 221 9.37 -4.32 11.29
C ALA A 221 10.71 -4.88 10.81
N PHE A 222 11.69 -4.01 10.58
CA PHE A 222 13.04 -4.41 10.22
C PHE A 222 13.74 -5.12 11.37
N ASP A 223 13.64 -4.61 12.59
CA ASP A 223 14.23 -5.23 13.79
C ASP A 223 13.66 -6.62 14.03
N ALA A 224 12.33 -6.79 13.94
CA ALA A 224 11.68 -8.09 14.09
C ALA A 224 12.12 -9.12 13.03
N ARG A 225 12.46 -8.65 11.83
CA ARG A 225 12.93 -9.49 10.70
C ARG A 225 14.44 -9.70 10.71
N GLY A 226 15.20 -8.88 11.44
CA GLY A 226 16.66 -8.85 11.39
C GLY A 226 17.22 -8.36 10.05
N ALA A 227 16.41 -7.71 9.22
CA ALA A 227 16.78 -7.21 7.89
C ALA A 227 15.88 -6.05 7.47
N ARG A 228 16.38 -5.17 6.59
CA ARG A 228 15.69 -3.93 6.17
C ARG A 228 15.52 -3.81 4.66
N LEU A 229 14.60 -2.96 4.24
CA LEU A 229 14.52 -2.44 2.87
C LEU A 229 15.05 -0.98 2.83
N PRO A 230 15.44 -0.46 1.66
CA PRO A 230 15.48 0.97 1.42
C PRO A 230 14.16 1.66 1.81
N VAL A 231 14.26 2.91 2.24
CA VAL A 231 13.12 3.75 2.65
C VAL A 231 13.19 5.05 1.88
N MET A 232 12.05 5.52 1.39
CA MET A 232 11.83 6.77 0.66
C MET A 232 10.93 7.72 1.43
#